data_AF-A0A1A8HDB8-F1
#
_entry.id   AF-A0A1A8HDB8-F1
#
_cell.length_a   1.000
_cell.length_b   1.000
_cell.length_c   1.000
_cell.angle_alpha   90.00
_cell.angle_beta   90.00
_cell.angle_gamma   90.00
#
_symmetry.space_group_name_H-M   'P 1'
#
loop_
_entity.id
_entity.type
_entity.pdbx_description
1 polymer ?
#
loop_
_entity_poly.entity_id
_entity_poly.type
_entity_poly.pdbx_seq_one_letter_code
_entity_poly.pdbx_strand_id
1 'polypeptide(L)'
;KIEKIEADHNVKLRDETKRIKAEQERDYHKFLEQLKLKKKEVKNSVEKVPKSQRKETLKQRMSFYAEDKAKQEENFLASQKNDLDTTLKKMISNNKREIAEQERECLNKKQEFIRDREAAIWEMEENHLYEKHQLMKQQLKDQYFLQRHLLLKKHEKETEQMQRYNQRMIEILKGRQQQEKGRLPRIQRSEAKTRLAMFKQSLRINSSGSSSEDRKRVKEFSLQEEKRQKAERQYQQQKHENQMREMIGQCENNIRELQQLQNEKCHMLVENETQRLKQLDEKHNQQMKEWREHLRLRKKAIEEELNAKKRDQEAFFMMSESSVCLNPSSPQKLSKFVPYLDSTTI
;
A
#
# COMPACT_ATOMS: atom_id res chain seq x y z
N LYS A 1 28.27 -12.72 25.07
CA LYS A 1 29.45 -12.33 24.24
C LYS A 1 30.31 -11.30 24.94
N ILE A 2 29.71 -10.24 25.48
CA ILE A 2 30.42 -9.15 26.18
C ILE A 2 31.05 -9.62 27.49
N GLU A 3 30.32 -10.41 28.28
CA GLU A 3 30.85 -11.06 29.50
C GLU A 3 32.15 -11.88 29.24
N LYS A 4 32.27 -12.49 28.06
CA LYS A 4 33.48 -13.23 27.68
C LYS A 4 34.65 -12.28 27.39
N ILE A 5 34.39 -11.16 26.71
CA ILE A 5 35.40 -10.13 26.44
C ILE A 5 35.88 -9.51 27.77
N GLU A 6 34.96 -9.21 28.69
CA GLU A 6 35.30 -8.70 30.03
C GLU A 6 36.14 -9.69 30.84
N ALA A 7 35.82 -10.99 30.78
CA ALA A 7 36.63 -12.02 31.42
C ALA A 7 38.04 -12.07 30.83
N ASP A 8 38.17 -12.05 29.51
CA ASP A 8 39.46 -12.04 28.80
C ASP A 8 40.27 -10.78 29.13
N HIS A 9 39.63 -9.62 29.22
CA HIS A 9 40.23 -8.34 29.64
C HIS A 9 40.82 -8.43 31.05
N ASN A 10 40.09 -9.03 32.00
CA ASN A 10 40.55 -9.22 33.37
C ASN A 10 41.77 -10.14 33.44
N VAL A 11 41.78 -11.24 32.66
CA VAL A 11 42.92 -12.15 32.58
C VAL A 11 44.15 -11.43 32.02
N LYS A 12 44.00 -10.73 30.87
CA LYS A 12 45.08 -9.96 30.25
C LYS A 12 45.65 -8.90 31.19
N LEU A 13 44.80 -8.17 31.90
CA LEU A 13 45.23 -7.14 32.86
C LEU A 13 46.04 -7.75 34.00
N ARG A 14 45.59 -8.89 34.54
CA ARG A 14 46.28 -9.60 35.63
C ARG A 14 47.65 -10.11 35.20
N ASP A 15 47.72 -10.74 34.04
CA ASP A 15 48.95 -11.36 33.55
C ASP A 15 49.98 -10.29 33.15
N GLU A 16 49.54 -9.17 32.56
CA GLU A 16 50.41 -8.03 32.29
C GLU A 16 50.93 -7.37 33.57
N THR A 17 50.07 -7.21 34.59
CA THR A 17 50.48 -6.68 35.91
C THR A 17 51.59 -7.55 36.52
N LYS A 18 51.45 -8.88 36.44
CA LYS A 18 52.47 -9.81 36.93
C LYS A 18 53.78 -9.67 36.13
N ARG A 19 53.68 -9.55 34.81
CA ARG A 19 54.85 -9.39 33.91
C ARG A 19 55.64 -8.12 34.25
N ILE A 20 54.95 -6.99 34.39
CA ILE A 20 55.59 -5.70 34.71
C ILE A 20 56.26 -5.75 36.09
N LYS A 21 55.60 -6.33 37.11
CA LYS A 21 56.21 -6.49 38.44
C LYS A 21 57.48 -7.34 38.41
N ALA A 22 57.48 -8.46 37.67
CA ALA A 22 58.67 -9.29 37.51
C ALA A 22 59.81 -8.56 36.78
N GLU A 23 59.49 -7.69 35.83
CA GLU A 23 60.47 -6.82 35.16
C GLU A 23 61.02 -5.74 36.10
N GLN A 24 60.15 -5.08 36.86
CA GLN A 24 60.51 -4.11 37.89
C GLN A 24 61.47 -4.69 38.94
N GLU A 25 61.23 -5.92 39.40
CA GLU A 25 62.13 -6.63 40.31
C GLU A 25 63.51 -6.85 39.70
N ARG A 26 63.59 -7.27 38.43
CA ARG A 26 64.88 -7.46 37.72
C ARG A 26 65.63 -6.15 37.56
N ASP A 27 64.94 -5.06 37.22
CA ASP A 27 65.56 -3.76 37.04
C ASP A 27 65.96 -3.13 38.38
N TYR A 28 65.21 -3.37 39.45
CA TYR A 28 65.60 -2.96 40.79
C TYR A 28 66.89 -3.66 41.25
N HIS A 29 67.06 -4.95 40.96
CA HIS A 29 68.31 -5.65 41.23
C HIS A 29 69.50 -5.02 40.48
N LYS A 30 69.33 -4.73 39.18
CA LYS A 30 70.38 -4.04 38.40
C LYS A 30 70.71 -2.66 38.98
N PHE A 31 69.69 -1.89 39.39
CA PHE A 31 69.85 -0.58 40.01
C PHE A 31 70.64 -0.67 41.32
N LEU A 32 70.34 -1.64 42.19
CA LEU A 32 71.09 -1.86 43.43
C LEU A 32 72.56 -2.20 43.17
N GLU A 33 72.86 -3.02 42.15
CA GLU A 33 74.24 -3.32 41.76
C GLU A 33 74.97 -2.08 41.25
N GLN A 34 74.32 -1.22 40.46
CA GLN A 34 74.89 0.06 40.02
C GLN A 34 75.21 0.98 41.21
N LEU A 35 74.32 1.07 42.20
CA LEU A 35 74.58 1.84 43.42
C LEU A 35 75.78 1.25 44.20
N LYS A 36 75.90 -0.08 44.31
CA LYS A 36 77.07 -0.71 44.94
C LYS A 36 78.38 -0.34 44.22
N LEU A 37 78.39 -0.31 42.88
CA LEU A 37 79.55 0.10 42.09
C LEU A 37 79.90 1.58 42.31
N LYS A 38 78.92 2.49 42.22
CA LYS A 38 79.12 3.93 42.51
C LYS A 38 79.69 4.16 43.91
N LYS A 39 79.23 3.41 44.92
CA LYS A 39 79.79 3.48 46.29
C LYS A 39 81.27 3.10 46.34
N LYS A 40 81.70 2.10 45.56
CA LYS A 40 83.12 1.71 45.46
C LYS A 40 83.93 2.80 44.77
N GLU A 41 83.42 3.39 43.70
CA GLU A 41 84.07 4.51 43.00
C GLU A 41 84.26 5.75 43.90
N VAL A 42 83.25 6.11 44.69
CA VAL A 42 83.34 7.19 45.67
C VAL A 42 84.47 6.92 46.67
N LYS A 43 84.57 5.70 47.21
CA LYS A 43 85.68 5.32 48.10
C LYS A 43 87.05 5.39 47.41
N ASN A 44 87.18 4.82 46.22
CA ASN A 44 88.42 4.83 45.44
C ASN A 44 88.86 6.25 45.07
N SER A 45 87.91 7.16 44.82
CA SER A 45 88.19 8.57 44.50
C SER A 45 88.77 9.34 45.69
N VAL A 46 88.49 8.92 46.92
CA VAL A 46 89.01 9.52 48.16
C VAL A 46 90.45 9.08 48.43
N GLU A 47 90.83 7.87 48.02
CA GLU A 47 92.21 7.37 48.14
C GLU A 47 93.23 8.21 47.35
N LYS A 48 92.77 8.88 46.28
CA LYS A 48 93.58 9.79 45.45
C LYS A 48 93.81 11.18 46.07
N VAL A 49 93.21 11.48 47.22
CA VAL A 49 93.33 12.77 47.93
C VAL A 49 94.49 12.70 48.95
N PRO A 50 95.19 13.81 49.29
CA PRO A 50 96.27 13.81 50.28
C PRO A 50 95.86 13.24 51.64
N LYS A 51 96.73 12.45 52.29
CA LYS A 51 96.44 11.72 53.54
C LYS A 51 95.87 12.61 54.66
N SER A 52 96.28 13.87 54.75
CA SER A 52 95.80 14.84 55.76
C SER A 52 94.32 15.23 55.60
N GLN A 53 93.75 15.13 54.39
CA GLN A 53 92.38 15.55 54.09
C GLN A 53 91.41 14.38 53.91
N ARG A 54 91.91 13.15 53.73
CA ARG A 54 91.10 11.95 53.44
C ARG A 54 89.95 11.71 54.40
N LYS A 55 90.14 11.92 55.71
CA LYS A 55 89.10 11.66 56.72
C LYS A 55 87.89 12.58 56.54
N GLU A 56 88.13 13.87 56.35
CA GLU A 56 87.07 14.87 56.16
C GLU A 56 86.43 14.74 54.77
N THR A 57 87.25 14.57 53.72
CA THR A 57 86.76 14.36 52.35
C THR A 57 85.94 13.07 52.21
N LEU A 58 86.32 11.99 52.90
CA LEU A 58 85.52 10.75 52.93
C LEU A 58 84.15 11.00 53.55
N LYS A 59 84.10 11.71 54.68
CA LYS A 59 82.86 12.00 55.39
C LYS A 59 81.91 12.85 54.53
N GLN A 60 82.40 13.92 53.91
CA GLN A 60 81.61 14.75 53.00
C GLN A 60 81.14 13.99 51.76
N ARG A 61 82.03 13.27 51.06
CA ARG A 61 81.66 12.52 49.85
C ARG A 61 80.69 11.36 50.14
N MET A 62 80.83 10.70 51.29
CA MET A 62 79.89 9.65 51.72
C MET A 62 78.53 10.22 52.11
N SER A 63 78.47 11.40 52.72
CA SER A 63 77.21 12.11 53.03
C SER A 63 76.48 12.51 51.74
N PHE A 64 77.19 13.15 50.82
CA PHE A 64 76.63 13.52 49.50
C PHE A 64 76.16 12.30 48.72
N TYR A 65 76.95 11.22 48.71
CA TYR A 65 76.56 9.95 48.10
C TYR A 65 75.31 9.33 48.76
N ALA A 66 75.14 9.46 50.08
CA ALA A 66 73.96 8.94 50.77
C ALA A 66 72.68 9.70 50.38
N GLU A 67 72.75 11.03 50.27
CA GLU A 67 71.65 11.87 49.78
C GLU A 67 71.33 11.60 48.31
N ASP A 68 72.36 11.53 47.46
CA ASP A 68 72.21 11.22 46.03
C ASP A 68 71.64 9.80 45.81
N LYS A 69 72.10 8.81 46.59
CA LYS A 69 71.53 7.45 46.59
C LYS A 69 70.06 7.48 46.97
N ALA A 70 69.69 8.16 48.05
CA ALA A 70 68.30 8.24 48.51
C ALA A 70 67.41 8.87 47.44
N LYS A 71 67.87 9.96 46.80
CA LYS A 71 67.14 10.64 45.72
C LYS A 71 67.03 9.78 44.46
N GLN A 72 68.10 9.08 44.06
CA GLN A 72 68.07 8.16 42.92
C GLN A 72 67.11 6.99 43.17
N GLU A 73 67.09 6.44 44.38
CA GLU A 73 66.22 5.34 44.79
C GLU A 73 64.74 5.78 44.82
N GLU A 74 64.45 6.97 45.36
CA GLU A 74 63.12 7.58 45.31
C GLU A 74 62.64 7.78 43.87
N ASN A 75 63.47 8.41 43.03
CA ASN A 75 63.14 8.65 41.62
C ASN A 75 62.92 7.35 40.83
N PHE A 76 63.73 6.32 41.09
CA PHE A 76 63.62 5.04 40.42
C PHE A 76 62.30 4.33 40.78
N LEU A 77 61.97 4.26 42.07
CA LEU A 77 60.73 3.67 42.55
C LEU A 77 59.51 4.45 42.07
N ALA A 78 59.60 5.79 42.06
CA ALA A 78 58.55 6.65 41.53
C ALA A 78 58.34 6.44 40.02
N SER A 79 59.42 6.32 39.23
CA SER A 79 59.33 6.03 37.79
C SER A 79 58.68 4.67 37.55
N GLN A 80 59.16 3.60 38.20
CA GLN A 80 58.56 2.27 38.06
C GLN A 80 57.07 2.28 38.40
N LYS A 81 56.68 2.92 39.51
CA LYS A 81 55.28 3.05 39.91
C LYS A 81 54.46 3.80 38.85
N ASN A 82 54.99 4.89 38.31
CA ASN A 82 54.31 5.69 37.29
C ASN A 82 54.16 4.92 35.97
N ASP A 83 55.18 4.17 35.56
CA ASP A 83 55.16 3.36 34.34
C ASP A 83 54.11 2.23 34.44
N LEU A 84 54.04 1.54 35.58
CA LEU A 84 53.01 0.55 35.85
C LEU A 84 51.62 1.16 35.84
N ASP A 85 51.40 2.25 36.58
CA ASP A 85 50.10 2.92 36.67
C ASP A 85 49.64 3.43 35.30
N THR A 86 50.53 4.05 34.54
CA THR A 86 50.26 4.54 33.17
C THR A 86 49.91 3.39 32.23
N THR A 87 50.63 2.26 32.32
CA THR A 87 50.37 1.09 31.47
C THR A 87 49.02 0.46 31.80
N LEU A 88 48.72 0.24 33.08
CA LEU A 88 47.44 -0.32 33.53
C LEU A 88 46.27 0.61 33.18
N LYS A 89 46.42 1.92 33.36
CA LYS A 89 45.40 2.91 32.95
C LYS A 89 45.13 2.86 31.45
N LYS A 90 46.16 2.76 30.61
CA LYS A 90 46.02 2.61 29.16
C LYS A 90 45.27 1.32 28.79
N MET A 91 45.63 0.20 29.40
CA MET A 91 44.93 -1.08 29.17
C MET A 91 43.46 -1.00 29.57
N ILE A 92 43.17 -0.49 30.76
CA ILE A 92 41.78 -0.36 31.25
C ILE A 92 40.97 0.57 30.34
N SER A 93 41.56 1.69 29.89
CA SER A 93 40.91 2.60 28.93
C SER A 93 40.62 1.90 27.59
N ASN A 94 41.57 1.13 27.06
CA ASN A 94 41.34 0.36 25.83
C ASN A 94 40.26 -0.71 26.00
N ASN A 95 40.27 -1.44 27.13
CA ASN A 95 39.26 -2.44 27.46
C ASN A 95 37.86 -1.80 27.52
N LYS A 96 37.70 -0.67 28.24
CA LYS A 96 36.45 0.09 28.30
C LYS A 96 35.98 0.52 26.91
N ARG A 97 36.90 0.97 26.05
CA ARG A 97 36.59 1.39 24.67
C ARG A 97 36.07 0.22 23.82
N GLU A 98 36.73 -0.94 23.90
CA GLU A 98 36.34 -2.16 23.18
C GLU A 98 34.95 -2.64 23.61
N ILE A 99 34.66 -2.64 24.93
CA ILE A 99 33.32 -2.97 25.45
C ILE A 99 32.27 -1.98 24.93
N ALA A 100 32.54 -0.68 25.00
CA ALA A 100 31.61 0.34 24.51
C ALA A 100 31.36 0.20 23.00
N GLU A 101 32.37 -0.17 22.22
CA GLU A 101 32.22 -0.40 20.77
C GLU A 101 31.39 -1.65 20.47
N GLN A 102 31.63 -2.75 21.18
CA GLN A 102 30.84 -3.97 21.01
C GLN A 102 29.37 -3.79 21.41
N GLU A 103 29.10 -3.01 22.47
CA GLU A 103 27.75 -2.63 22.89
C GLU A 103 27.06 -1.73 21.86
N ARG A 104 27.77 -0.76 21.27
CA ARG A 104 27.25 0.07 20.18
C ARG A 104 26.87 -0.78 18.97
N GLU A 105 27.71 -1.73 18.60
CA GLU A 105 27.43 -2.65 17.47
C GLU A 105 26.21 -3.53 17.76
N CYS A 106 26.08 -4.05 18.99
CA CYS A 106 24.93 -4.84 19.43
C CYS A 106 23.63 -4.01 19.36
N LEU A 107 23.66 -2.76 19.86
CA LEU A 107 22.53 -1.86 19.79
C LEU A 107 22.16 -1.56 18.33
N ASN A 108 23.12 -1.23 17.48
CA ASN A 108 22.86 -0.96 16.05
C ASN A 108 22.17 -2.14 15.35
N LYS A 109 22.66 -3.37 15.56
CA LYS A 109 22.02 -4.59 15.04
C LYS A 109 20.60 -4.76 15.57
N LYS A 110 20.37 -4.51 16.86
CA LYS A 110 19.03 -4.53 17.46
C LYS A 110 18.10 -3.49 16.81
N GLN A 111 18.59 -2.28 16.54
CA GLN A 111 17.80 -1.24 15.87
C GLN A 111 17.46 -1.62 14.43
N GLU A 112 18.41 -2.20 13.68
CA GLU A 112 18.19 -2.72 12.33
C GLU A 112 17.06 -3.76 12.32
N PHE A 113 17.09 -4.75 13.22
CA PHE A 113 16.01 -5.73 13.34
C PHE A 113 14.65 -5.09 13.65
N ILE A 114 14.61 -4.02 14.45
CA ILE A 114 13.36 -3.30 14.73
C ILE A 114 12.86 -2.60 13.46
N ARG A 115 13.75 -1.94 12.70
CA ARG A 115 13.40 -1.28 11.43
C ARG A 115 12.88 -2.29 10.40
N ASP A 116 13.57 -3.41 10.24
CA ASP A 116 13.18 -4.46 9.29
C ASP A 116 11.82 -5.06 9.64
N ARG A 117 11.60 -5.34 10.93
CA ARG A 117 10.31 -5.85 11.42
C ARG A 117 9.18 -4.86 11.14
N GLU A 118 9.37 -3.59 11.46
CA GLU A 118 8.33 -2.57 11.23
C GLU A 118 8.11 -2.34 9.73
N ALA A 119 9.15 -2.35 8.91
CA ALA A 119 9.03 -2.27 7.45
C ALA A 119 8.20 -3.41 6.87
N ALA A 120 8.44 -4.65 7.31
CA ALA A 120 7.67 -5.82 6.87
C ALA A 120 6.19 -5.74 7.30
N ILE A 121 5.90 -5.20 8.48
CA ILE A 121 4.53 -4.96 8.94
C ILE A 121 3.84 -3.93 8.03
N TRP A 122 4.50 -2.82 7.71
CA TRP A 122 3.90 -1.77 6.87
C TRP A 122 3.68 -2.24 5.44
N GLU A 123 4.60 -3.04 4.88
CA GLU A 123 4.44 -3.67 3.56
C GLU A 123 3.22 -4.61 3.54
N MET A 124 3.07 -5.44 4.58
CA MET A 124 1.91 -6.31 4.71
C MET A 124 0.60 -5.51 4.82
N GLU A 125 0.58 -4.43 5.60
CA GLU A 125 -0.58 -3.54 5.71
C GLU A 125 -0.94 -2.88 4.36
N GLU A 126 0.04 -2.37 3.62
CA GLU A 126 -0.17 -1.77 2.29
C GLU A 126 -0.75 -2.80 1.30
N ASN A 127 -0.15 -3.99 1.25
CA ASN A 127 -0.60 -5.08 0.40
C ASN A 127 -2.04 -5.50 0.75
N HIS A 128 -2.34 -5.64 2.04
CA HIS A 128 -3.69 -5.97 2.49
C HIS A 128 -4.74 -4.94 2.03
N LEU A 129 -4.42 -3.64 2.15
CA LEU A 129 -5.32 -2.57 1.71
C LEU A 129 -5.53 -2.59 0.20
N TYR A 130 -4.47 -2.85 -0.57
CA TYR A 130 -4.53 -2.97 -2.01
C TYR A 130 -5.36 -4.19 -2.45
N GLU A 131 -5.08 -5.37 -1.91
CA GLU A 131 -5.80 -6.62 -2.20
C GLU A 131 -7.29 -6.50 -1.88
N LYS A 132 -7.63 -5.91 -0.72
CA LYS A 132 -9.00 -5.62 -0.33
C LYS A 132 -9.72 -4.76 -1.36
N HIS A 133 -9.06 -3.72 -1.87
CA HIS A 133 -9.63 -2.86 -2.91
C HIS A 133 -9.83 -3.61 -4.23
N GLN A 134 -8.84 -4.39 -4.68
CA GLN A 134 -8.96 -5.17 -5.91
C GLN A 134 -10.09 -6.20 -5.82
N LEU A 135 -10.23 -6.89 -4.69
CA LEU A 135 -11.31 -7.85 -4.47
C LEU A 135 -12.68 -7.18 -4.56
N MET A 136 -12.87 -6.05 -3.87
CA MET A 136 -14.12 -5.28 -3.92
C MET A 136 -14.42 -4.76 -5.33
N LYS A 137 -13.38 -4.32 -6.06
CA LYS A 137 -13.51 -3.82 -7.44
C LYS A 137 -13.92 -4.94 -8.39
N GLN A 138 -13.32 -6.12 -8.25
CA GLN A 138 -13.67 -7.30 -9.05
C GLN A 138 -15.11 -7.75 -8.77
N GLN A 139 -15.49 -7.87 -7.49
CA GLN A 139 -16.84 -8.24 -7.09
C GLN A 139 -17.89 -7.29 -7.67
N LEU A 140 -17.62 -5.98 -7.67
CA LEU A 140 -18.51 -4.98 -8.25
C LEU A 140 -18.67 -5.19 -9.76
N LYS A 141 -17.57 -5.40 -10.49
CA LYS A 141 -17.60 -5.69 -11.93
C LYS A 141 -18.39 -6.95 -12.25
N ASP A 142 -18.21 -8.01 -11.47
CA ASP A 142 -18.93 -9.27 -11.66
C ASP A 142 -20.44 -9.11 -11.42
N GLN A 143 -20.82 -8.30 -10.42
CA GLN A 143 -22.21 -7.96 -10.17
C GLN A 143 -22.85 -7.21 -11.35
N TYR A 144 -22.18 -6.17 -11.88
CA TYR A 144 -22.69 -5.42 -13.04
C TYR A 144 -22.67 -6.24 -14.32
N PHE A 145 -21.71 -7.15 -14.48
CA PHE A 145 -21.71 -8.11 -15.57
C PHE A 145 -22.99 -8.97 -15.56
N LEU A 146 -23.34 -9.52 -14.40
CA LEU A 146 -24.59 -10.28 -14.26
C LEU A 146 -25.83 -9.40 -14.51
N GLN A 147 -25.85 -8.17 -14.00
CA GLN A 147 -26.97 -7.24 -14.23
C GLN A 147 -27.15 -6.91 -15.71
N ARG A 148 -26.07 -6.65 -16.45
CA ARG A 148 -26.12 -6.43 -17.91
C ARG A 148 -26.69 -7.64 -18.63
N HIS A 149 -26.22 -8.85 -18.29
CA HIS A 149 -26.71 -10.09 -18.89
C HIS A 149 -28.21 -10.31 -18.65
N LEU A 150 -28.67 -10.09 -17.41
CA LEU A 150 -30.08 -10.21 -17.07
C LEU A 150 -30.94 -9.15 -17.77
N LEU A 151 -30.44 -7.92 -17.89
CA LEU A 151 -31.11 -6.84 -18.61
C LEU A 151 -31.32 -7.18 -20.09
N LEU A 152 -30.28 -7.72 -20.75
CA LEU A 152 -30.38 -8.15 -22.15
C LEU A 152 -31.41 -9.27 -22.34
N LYS A 153 -31.41 -10.29 -21.46
CA LYS A 153 -32.44 -11.33 -21.48
C LYS A 153 -33.85 -10.77 -21.30
N LYS A 154 -34.02 -9.75 -20.46
CA LYS A 154 -35.30 -9.07 -20.29
C LYS A 154 -35.70 -8.33 -21.58
N HIS A 155 -34.76 -7.63 -22.21
CA HIS A 155 -34.99 -6.92 -23.47
C HIS A 155 -35.39 -7.87 -24.61
N GLU A 156 -34.79 -9.06 -24.70
CA GLU A 156 -35.19 -10.10 -25.65
C GLU A 156 -36.68 -10.46 -25.46
N LYS A 157 -37.11 -10.70 -24.21
CA LYS A 157 -38.49 -11.05 -23.90
C LYS A 157 -39.48 -9.91 -24.14
N GLU A 158 -39.12 -8.67 -23.80
CA GLU A 158 -39.92 -7.48 -24.11
C GLU A 158 -40.10 -7.32 -25.64
N THR A 159 -39.03 -7.56 -26.42
CA THR A 159 -39.06 -7.47 -27.89
C THR A 159 -39.94 -8.56 -28.50
N GLU A 160 -39.80 -9.81 -28.04
CA GLU A 160 -40.67 -10.93 -28.46
C GLU A 160 -42.14 -10.60 -28.19
N GLN A 161 -42.45 -10.03 -27.03
CA GLN A 161 -43.82 -9.65 -26.66
C GLN A 161 -44.36 -8.55 -27.58
N MET A 162 -43.56 -7.53 -27.87
CA MET A 162 -43.95 -6.43 -28.76
C MET A 162 -44.19 -6.92 -30.19
N GLN A 163 -43.34 -7.81 -30.70
CA GLN A 163 -43.53 -8.43 -32.02
C GLN A 163 -44.83 -9.23 -32.09
N ARG A 164 -45.14 -10.04 -31.07
CA ARG A 164 -46.41 -10.78 -30.98
C ARG A 164 -47.62 -9.85 -30.93
N TYR A 165 -47.52 -8.76 -30.18
CA TYR A 165 -48.58 -7.75 -30.10
C TYR A 165 -48.83 -7.11 -31.47
N ASN A 166 -47.79 -6.60 -32.13
CA ASN A 166 -47.86 -5.98 -33.44
C ASN A 166 -48.44 -6.95 -34.50
N GLN A 167 -47.97 -8.21 -34.51
CA GLN A 167 -48.48 -9.25 -35.40
C GLN A 167 -49.99 -9.48 -35.21
N ARG A 168 -50.45 -9.57 -33.95
CA ARG A 168 -51.87 -9.71 -33.63
C ARG A 168 -52.70 -8.53 -34.12
N MET A 169 -52.19 -7.30 -34.00
CA MET A 169 -52.88 -6.10 -34.48
C MET A 169 -53.04 -6.10 -36.01
N ILE A 170 -52.00 -6.53 -36.74
CA ILE A 170 -52.05 -6.71 -38.20
C ILE A 170 -53.08 -7.77 -38.58
N GLU A 171 -53.09 -8.92 -37.89
CA GLU A 171 -54.03 -10.01 -38.15
C GLU A 171 -55.49 -9.59 -37.92
N ILE A 172 -55.76 -8.83 -36.85
CA ILE A 172 -57.10 -8.28 -36.57
C ILE A 172 -57.54 -7.35 -37.72
N LEU A 173 -56.67 -6.47 -38.20
CA LEU A 173 -56.97 -5.58 -39.32
C LEU A 173 -57.25 -6.37 -40.61
N LYS A 174 -56.40 -7.34 -40.93
CA LYS A 174 -56.59 -8.23 -42.10
C LYS A 174 -57.92 -8.98 -42.01
N GLY A 175 -58.27 -9.50 -40.83
CA GLY A 175 -59.54 -10.17 -40.60
C GLY A 175 -60.74 -9.25 -40.87
N ARG A 176 -60.67 -8.00 -40.40
CA ARG A 176 -61.71 -6.98 -40.67
C ARG A 176 -61.84 -6.69 -42.16
N GLN A 177 -60.73 -6.45 -42.84
CA GLN A 177 -60.69 -6.16 -44.28
C GLN A 177 -61.26 -7.32 -45.09
N GLN A 178 -60.93 -8.57 -44.72
CA GLN A 178 -61.46 -9.76 -45.38
C GLN A 178 -62.99 -9.89 -45.22
N GLN A 179 -63.53 -9.59 -44.03
CA GLN A 179 -64.98 -9.58 -43.81
C GLN A 179 -65.68 -8.48 -44.64
N GLU A 180 -65.11 -7.28 -44.68
CA GLU A 180 -65.64 -6.16 -45.47
C GLU A 180 -65.64 -6.48 -46.98
N LYS A 181 -64.54 -7.07 -47.47
CA LYS A 181 -64.39 -7.50 -48.87
C LYS A 181 -65.39 -8.60 -49.24
N GLY A 182 -65.66 -9.54 -48.33
CA GLY A 182 -66.65 -10.60 -48.54
C GLY A 182 -68.10 -10.10 -48.55
N ARG A 183 -68.43 -9.06 -47.77
CA ARG A 183 -69.78 -8.49 -47.69
C ARG A 183 -70.10 -7.57 -48.88
N LEU A 184 -69.12 -6.85 -49.41
CA LEU A 184 -69.32 -5.82 -50.44
C LEU A 184 -70.09 -6.32 -51.68
N PRO A 185 -69.76 -7.47 -52.31
CA PRO A 185 -70.49 -7.94 -53.50
C PRO A 185 -71.96 -8.25 -53.22
N ARG A 186 -72.30 -8.68 -52.00
CA ARG A 186 -73.70 -8.91 -51.60
C ARG A 186 -74.44 -7.59 -51.50
N ILE A 187 -73.83 -6.58 -50.87
CA ILE A 187 -74.39 -5.23 -50.73
C ILE A 187 -74.59 -4.60 -52.12
N GLN A 188 -73.57 -4.64 -52.98
CA GLN A 188 -73.65 -4.11 -54.35
C GLN A 188 -74.77 -4.76 -55.18
N ARG A 189 -74.94 -6.09 -55.07
CA ARG A 189 -76.05 -6.79 -55.74
C ARG A 189 -77.42 -6.35 -55.23
N SER A 190 -77.61 -6.19 -53.92
CA SER A 190 -78.89 -5.71 -53.37
C SER A 190 -79.16 -4.26 -53.78
N GLU A 191 -78.16 -3.39 -53.73
CA GLU A 191 -78.31 -1.99 -54.13
C GLU A 191 -78.60 -1.83 -55.62
N ALA A 192 -77.89 -2.55 -56.49
CA ALA A 192 -78.13 -2.48 -57.93
C ALA A 192 -79.55 -2.93 -58.29
N LYS A 193 -80.10 -3.95 -57.61
CA LYS A 193 -81.50 -4.35 -57.77
C LYS A 193 -82.45 -3.22 -57.40
N THR A 194 -82.24 -2.58 -56.25
CA THR A 194 -83.07 -1.45 -55.80
C THR A 194 -82.96 -0.25 -56.74
N ARG A 195 -81.74 0.15 -57.12
CA ARG A 195 -81.48 1.26 -58.05
C ARG A 195 -82.09 1.01 -59.43
N LEU A 196 -81.99 -0.21 -59.95
CA LEU A 196 -82.62 -0.59 -61.22
C LEU A 196 -84.14 -0.55 -61.14
N ALA A 197 -84.73 -1.00 -60.04
CA ALA A 197 -86.18 -0.92 -59.83
C ALA A 197 -86.66 0.54 -59.79
N MET A 198 -85.94 1.40 -59.07
CA MET A 198 -86.20 2.85 -59.05
C MET A 198 -86.05 3.49 -60.42
N PHE A 199 -85.00 3.15 -61.18
CA PHE A 199 -84.79 3.67 -62.53
C PHE A 199 -85.91 3.24 -63.50
N LYS A 200 -86.31 1.95 -63.47
CA LYS A 200 -87.46 1.46 -64.25
C LYS A 200 -88.76 2.16 -63.86
N GLN A 201 -88.97 2.44 -62.57
CA GLN A 201 -90.12 3.21 -62.11
C GLN A 201 -90.08 4.65 -62.63
N SER A 202 -88.91 5.30 -62.61
CA SER A 202 -88.74 6.65 -63.16
C SER A 202 -89.00 6.70 -64.67
N LEU A 203 -88.53 5.69 -65.43
CA LEU A 203 -88.85 5.57 -66.86
C LEU A 203 -90.35 5.40 -67.09
N ARG A 204 -91.07 4.63 -66.26
CA ARG A 204 -92.54 4.51 -66.39
C ARG A 204 -93.29 5.83 -66.17
N ILE A 205 -92.76 6.71 -65.34
CA ILE A 205 -93.41 8.00 -65.00
C ILE A 205 -93.05 9.09 -66.03
N ASN A 206 -91.79 9.10 -66.52
CA ASN A 206 -91.25 10.21 -67.30
C ASN A 206 -90.96 9.87 -68.78
N SER A 207 -91.11 8.61 -69.23
CA SER A 207 -90.77 8.24 -70.61
C SER A 207 -91.90 8.55 -71.58
N SER A 208 -91.58 9.33 -72.61
CA SER A 208 -92.39 9.61 -73.80
C SER A 208 -91.82 8.93 -75.06
N GLY A 209 -90.83 8.05 -74.90
CA GLY A 209 -90.12 7.35 -75.98
C GLY A 209 -90.67 5.97 -76.31
N SER A 210 -90.12 5.33 -77.34
CA SER A 210 -90.55 3.98 -77.76
C SER A 210 -90.00 2.88 -76.83
N SER A 211 -90.67 1.72 -76.78
CA SER A 211 -90.21 0.54 -76.02
C SER A 211 -88.76 0.11 -76.35
N SER A 212 -88.28 0.43 -77.56
CA SER A 212 -86.89 0.15 -77.97
C SER A 212 -85.89 1.10 -77.30
N GLU A 213 -86.25 2.37 -77.17
CA GLU A 213 -85.40 3.39 -76.52
C GLU A 213 -85.30 3.17 -75.01
N ASP A 214 -86.41 2.78 -74.36
CA ASP A 214 -86.40 2.42 -72.94
C ASP A 214 -85.49 1.22 -72.65
N ARG A 215 -85.44 0.23 -73.56
CA ARG A 215 -84.50 -0.90 -73.45
C ARG A 215 -83.05 -0.46 -73.57
N LYS A 216 -82.74 0.51 -74.45
CA LYS A 216 -81.38 1.07 -74.57
C LYS A 216 -80.98 1.83 -73.30
N ARG A 217 -81.87 2.68 -72.77
CA ARG A 217 -81.65 3.43 -71.52
C ARG A 217 -81.42 2.51 -70.31
N VAL A 218 -82.15 1.40 -70.22
CA VAL A 218 -81.93 0.39 -69.16
C VAL A 218 -80.56 -0.31 -69.29
N LYS A 219 -80.09 -0.56 -70.52
CA LYS A 219 -78.74 -1.11 -70.75
C LYS A 219 -77.66 -0.11 -70.36
N GLU A 220 -77.79 1.15 -70.77
CA GLU A 220 -76.86 2.23 -70.40
C GLU A 220 -76.78 2.42 -68.88
N PHE A 221 -77.93 2.42 -68.20
CA PHE A 221 -77.98 2.47 -66.74
C PHE A 221 -77.24 1.29 -66.09
N SER A 222 -77.41 0.09 -66.64
CA SER A 222 -76.74 -1.12 -66.11
C SER A 222 -75.22 -1.04 -66.28
N LEU A 223 -74.72 -0.52 -67.41
CA LEU A 223 -73.29 -0.26 -67.65
C LEU A 223 -72.75 0.84 -66.71
N GLN A 224 -73.52 1.88 -66.46
CA GLN A 224 -73.16 2.94 -65.52
C GLN A 224 -73.09 2.41 -64.08
N GLU A 225 -74.05 1.57 -63.68
CA GLU A 225 -74.06 0.92 -62.36
C GLU A 225 -72.88 -0.04 -62.19
N GLU A 226 -72.50 -0.78 -63.23
CA GLU A 226 -71.29 -1.63 -63.22
C GLU A 226 -70.01 -0.79 -63.03
N LYS A 227 -69.92 0.35 -63.73
CA LYS A 227 -68.81 1.31 -63.56
C LYS A 227 -68.74 1.85 -62.13
N ARG A 228 -69.90 2.20 -61.52
CA ARG A 228 -69.99 2.63 -60.11
C ARG A 228 -69.47 1.54 -59.17
N GLN A 229 -69.94 0.31 -59.34
CA GLN A 229 -69.53 -0.84 -58.50
C GLN A 229 -68.04 -1.14 -58.62
N LYS A 230 -67.46 -0.99 -59.82
CA LYS A 230 -66.01 -1.13 -60.05
C LYS A 230 -65.22 -0.04 -59.32
N ALA A 231 -65.66 1.22 -59.43
CA ALA A 231 -65.02 2.34 -58.73
C ALA A 231 -65.09 2.20 -57.20
N GLU A 232 -66.23 1.75 -56.67
CA GLU A 232 -66.40 1.49 -55.23
C GLU A 232 -65.48 0.36 -54.73
N ARG A 233 -65.32 -0.72 -55.50
CA ARG A 233 -64.35 -1.78 -55.18
C ARG A 233 -62.91 -1.27 -55.16
N GLN A 234 -62.54 -0.42 -56.13
CA GLN A 234 -61.22 0.20 -56.17
C GLN A 234 -60.98 1.13 -54.98
N TYR A 235 -61.98 1.94 -54.61
CA TYR A 235 -61.92 2.81 -53.44
C TYR A 235 -61.77 2.01 -52.14
N GLN A 236 -62.54 0.92 -51.97
CA GLN A 236 -62.40 0.04 -50.80
C GLN A 236 -60.99 -0.56 -50.73
N GLN A 237 -60.45 -1.01 -51.86
CA GLN A 237 -59.09 -1.56 -51.91
C GLN A 237 -58.04 -0.52 -51.51
N GLN A 238 -58.09 0.69 -52.06
CA GLN A 238 -57.16 1.78 -51.69
C GLN A 238 -57.27 2.13 -50.20
N LYS A 239 -58.49 2.15 -49.66
CA LYS A 239 -58.72 2.37 -48.22
C LYS A 239 -58.03 1.27 -47.38
N HIS A 240 -58.18 0.00 -47.77
CA HIS A 240 -57.55 -1.13 -47.08
C HIS A 240 -56.02 -1.06 -47.16
N GLU A 241 -55.46 -0.68 -48.31
CA GLU A 241 -54.02 -0.50 -48.52
C GLU A 241 -53.46 0.63 -47.66
N ASN A 242 -54.14 1.78 -47.58
CA ASN A 242 -53.72 2.90 -46.73
C ASN A 242 -53.75 2.53 -45.24
N GLN A 243 -54.82 1.88 -44.78
CA GLN A 243 -54.91 1.38 -43.40
C GLN A 243 -53.80 0.38 -43.06
N MET A 244 -53.45 -0.49 -44.01
CA MET A 244 -52.34 -1.44 -43.84
C MET A 244 -51.01 -0.71 -43.69
N ARG A 245 -50.76 0.30 -44.53
CA ARG A 245 -49.54 1.11 -44.47
C ARG A 245 -49.42 1.82 -43.11
N GLU A 246 -50.51 2.42 -42.64
CA GLU A 246 -50.56 3.07 -41.31
C GLU A 246 -50.31 2.08 -40.18
N MET A 247 -50.92 0.90 -40.23
CA MET A 247 -50.73 -0.16 -39.22
C MET A 247 -49.29 -0.66 -39.17
N ILE A 248 -48.66 -0.86 -40.33
CA ILE A 248 -47.24 -1.24 -40.40
C ILE A 248 -46.37 -0.13 -39.81
N GLY A 249 -46.63 1.14 -40.16
CA GLY A 249 -45.92 2.28 -39.59
C GLY A 249 -46.05 2.39 -38.07
N GLN A 250 -47.24 2.11 -37.52
CA GLN A 250 -47.44 2.04 -36.06
C GLN A 250 -46.63 0.89 -35.43
N CYS A 251 -46.62 -0.29 -36.05
CA CYS A 251 -45.83 -1.43 -35.56
C CYS A 251 -44.33 -1.10 -35.55
N GLU A 252 -43.82 -0.45 -36.59
CA GLU A 252 -42.43 0.01 -36.66
C GLU A 252 -42.12 1.06 -35.58
N ASN A 253 -43.02 2.02 -35.35
CA ASN A 253 -42.87 3.01 -34.28
C ASN A 253 -42.81 2.34 -32.90
N ASN A 254 -43.70 1.39 -32.62
CA ASN A 254 -43.70 0.65 -31.36
C ASN A 254 -42.35 -0.07 -31.12
N ILE A 255 -41.75 -0.64 -32.17
CA ILE A 255 -40.43 -1.30 -32.07
C ILE A 255 -39.33 -0.26 -31.82
N ARG A 256 -39.35 0.87 -32.54
CA ARG A 256 -38.36 1.96 -32.37
C ARG A 256 -38.40 2.54 -30.95
N GLU A 257 -39.59 2.84 -30.43
CA GLU A 257 -39.77 3.38 -29.07
C GLU A 257 -39.30 2.37 -28.01
N LEU A 258 -39.64 1.09 -28.16
CA LEU A 258 -39.16 0.05 -27.25
C LEU A 258 -37.63 -0.03 -27.27
N GLN A 259 -37.02 -0.02 -28.45
CA GLN A 259 -35.56 -0.06 -28.59
C GLN A 259 -34.89 1.16 -27.96
N GLN A 260 -35.47 2.35 -28.09
CA GLN A 260 -34.97 3.55 -27.44
C GLN A 260 -34.97 3.38 -25.90
N LEU A 261 -36.08 2.94 -25.32
CA LEU A 261 -36.19 2.69 -23.88
C LEU A 261 -35.18 1.64 -23.40
N GLN A 262 -34.93 0.61 -24.19
CA GLN A 262 -33.92 -0.41 -23.89
C GLN A 262 -32.51 0.17 -23.90
N ASN A 263 -32.17 1.02 -24.87
CA ASN A 263 -30.88 1.70 -24.94
C ASN A 263 -30.68 2.64 -23.75
N GLU A 264 -31.69 3.42 -23.37
CA GLU A 264 -31.65 4.28 -22.19
C GLU A 264 -31.39 3.48 -20.90
N LYS A 265 -32.07 2.34 -20.72
CA LYS A 265 -31.81 1.43 -19.58
C LYS A 265 -30.36 0.93 -19.57
N CYS A 266 -29.81 0.55 -20.73
CA CYS A 266 -28.41 0.12 -20.84
C CYS A 266 -27.44 1.25 -20.49
N HIS A 267 -27.66 2.45 -21.01
CA HIS A 267 -26.83 3.63 -20.71
C HIS A 267 -26.83 3.94 -19.21
N MET A 268 -28.01 4.00 -18.59
CA MET A 268 -28.14 4.24 -17.14
C MET A 268 -27.40 3.19 -16.32
N LEU A 269 -27.44 1.90 -16.73
CA LEU A 269 -26.74 0.84 -16.02
C LEU A 269 -25.21 1.02 -16.08
N VAL A 270 -24.67 1.35 -17.26
CA VAL A 270 -23.23 1.58 -17.47
C VAL A 270 -22.75 2.85 -16.75
N GLU A 271 -23.55 3.91 -16.78
CA GLU A 271 -23.24 5.14 -16.04
C GLU A 271 -23.20 4.87 -14.54
N ASN A 272 -24.17 4.10 -14.02
CA ASN A 272 -24.21 3.72 -12.62
C ASN A 272 -23.00 2.85 -12.22
N GLU A 273 -22.62 1.86 -13.02
CA GLU A 273 -21.41 1.06 -12.82
C GLU A 273 -20.15 1.94 -12.76
N THR A 274 -20.02 2.85 -13.72
CA THR A 274 -18.87 3.77 -13.81
C THR A 274 -18.80 4.66 -12.58
N GLN A 275 -19.93 5.23 -12.15
CA GLN A 275 -20.02 6.06 -10.96
C GLN A 275 -19.66 5.28 -9.68
N ARG A 276 -20.16 4.04 -9.54
CA ARG A 276 -19.85 3.18 -8.39
C ARG A 276 -18.37 2.78 -8.34
N LEU A 277 -17.78 2.44 -9.48
CA LEU A 277 -16.34 2.16 -9.56
C LEU A 277 -15.50 3.37 -9.18
N LYS A 278 -15.88 4.56 -9.66
CA LYS A 278 -15.22 5.82 -9.30
C LYS A 278 -15.31 6.10 -7.80
N GLN A 279 -16.49 5.95 -7.19
CA GLN A 279 -16.68 6.11 -5.73
C GLN A 279 -15.83 5.12 -4.91
N LEU A 280 -15.72 3.87 -5.39
CA LEU A 280 -14.90 2.85 -4.74
C LEU A 280 -13.40 3.21 -4.81
N ASP A 281 -12.93 3.67 -5.97
CA ASP A 281 -11.55 4.12 -6.18
C ASP A 281 -11.25 5.36 -5.31
N GLU A 282 -12.16 6.33 -5.25
CA GLU A 282 -12.04 7.53 -4.39
C GLU A 282 -11.96 7.16 -2.91
N LYS A 283 -12.81 6.24 -2.44
CA LYS A 283 -12.78 5.74 -1.06
C LYS A 283 -11.45 5.06 -0.74
N HIS A 284 -10.95 4.20 -1.63
CA HIS A 284 -9.66 3.55 -1.44
C HIS A 284 -8.51 4.57 -1.41
N ASN A 285 -8.51 5.55 -2.32
CA ASN A 285 -7.50 6.60 -2.35
C ASN A 285 -7.50 7.42 -1.05
N GLN A 286 -8.66 7.73 -0.50
CA GLN A 286 -8.77 8.43 0.79
C GLN A 286 -8.21 7.56 1.93
N GLN A 287 -8.58 6.28 1.98
CA GLN A 287 -8.05 5.34 2.97
C GLN A 287 -6.52 5.19 2.88
N MET A 288 -5.96 5.17 1.66
CA MET A 288 -4.51 5.11 1.45
C MET A 288 -3.80 6.38 1.91
N LYS A 289 -4.41 7.57 1.71
CA LYS A 289 -3.86 8.83 2.22
C LYS A 289 -3.82 8.83 3.74
N GLU A 290 -4.90 8.41 4.38
CA GLU A 290 -4.97 8.31 5.84
C GLU A 290 -3.95 7.32 6.38
N TRP A 291 -3.87 6.12 5.79
CA TRP A 291 -2.88 5.11 6.19
C TRP A 291 -1.44 5.64 6.06
N ARG A 292 -1.11 6.31 4.95
CA ARG A 292 0.22 6.92 4.74
C ARG A 292 0.56 7.97 5.80
N GLU A 293 -0.40 8.77 6.21
CA GLU A 293 -0.18 9.78 7.26
C GLU A 293 0.02 9.12 8.64
N HIS A 294 -0.78 8.11 8.99
CA HIS A 294 -0.57 7.34 10.21
C HIS A 294 0.78 6.62 10.21
N LEU A 295 1.18 6.06 9.07
CA LEU A 295 2.47 5.42 8.87
C LEU A 295 3.63 6.41 9.10
N ARG A 296 3.51 7.63 8.56
CA ARG A 296 4.51 8.69 8.76
C ARG A 296 4.72 9.00 10.24
N LEU A 297 3.65 9.09 11.02
CA LEU A 297 3.70 9.33 12.45
C LEU A 297 4.31 8.15 13.21
N ARG A 298 3.92 6.90 12.90
CA ARG A 298 4.50 5.68 13.49
C ARG A 298 6.00 5.60 13.23
N LYS A 299 6.43 5.82 11.98
CA LYS A 299 7.85 5.82 11.60
C LYS A 299 8.65 6.85 12.39
N LYS A 300 8.11 8.06 12.54
CA LYS A 300 8.74 9.11 13.35
C LYS A 300 8.90 8.69 14.82
N ALA A 301 7.86 8.14 15.43
CA ALA A 301 7.91 7.70 16.83
C ALA A 301 8.96 6.59 17.06
N ILE A 302 9.04 5.62 16.15
CA ILE A 302 10.05 4.55 16.22
C ILE A 302 11.47 5.13 16.11
N GLU A 303 11.73 6.01 15.13
CA GLU A 303 13.07 6.60 15.00
C GLU A 303 13.42 7.50 16.21
N GLU A 304 12.46 8.19 16.81
CA GLU A 304 12.68 8.94 18.05
C GLU A 304 13.07 8.02 19.22
N GLU A 305 12.41 6.87 19.37
CA GLU A 305 12.73 5.87 20.40
C GLU A 305 14.10 5.22 20.19
N LEU A 306 14.44 4.86 18.94
CA LEU A 306 15.74 4.30 18.59
C LEU A 306 16.86 5.32 18.86
N ASN A 307 16.65 6.58 18.51
CA ASN A 307 17.60 7.65 18.80
C ASN A 307 17.73 7.96 20.30
N ALA A 308 16.65 7.87 21.07
CA ALA A 308 16.70 8.01 22.52
C ALA A 308 17.59 6.92 23.16
N LYS A 309 17.36 5.65 22.81
CA LYS A 309 18.18 4.51 23.29
C LYS A 309 19.66 4.67 22.95
N LYS A 310 19.97 5.22 21.76
CA LYS A 310 21.35 5.51 21.37
C LYS A 310 21.99 6.60 22.25
N ARG A 311 21.26 7.71 22.50
CA ARG A 311 21.72 8.78 23.40
C ARG A 311 21.93 8.26 24.83
N ASP A 312 21.04 7.42 25.33
CA ASP A 312 21.16 6.84 26.67
C ASP A 312 22.40 5.95 26.79
N GLN A 313 22.68 5.13 25.76
CA GLN A 313 23.89 4.31 25.71
C GLN A 313 25.17 5.17 25.65
N GLU A 314 25.18 6.22 24.82
CA GLU A 314 26.30 7.15 24.73
C GLU A 314 26.55 7.85 26.09
N ALA A 315 25.48 8.31 26.76
CA ALA A 315 25.58 8.91 28.08
C ALA A 315 26.13 7.94 29.13
N PHE A 316 25.70 6.67 29.11
CA PHE A 316 26.21 5.62 30.00
C PHE A 316 27.72 5.44 29.86
N PHE A 317 28.24 5.31 28.63
CA PHE A 317 29.68 5.13 28.42
C PHE A 317 30.50 6.39 28.67
N MET A 318 29.99 7.58 28.34
CA MET A 318 30.64 8.85 28.65
C MET A 318 30.81 9.06 30.17
N MET A 319 29.80 8.70 30.97
CA MET A 319 29.88 8.75 32.44
C MET A 319 30.91 7.75 32.99
N SER A 320 31.04 6.58 32.36
CA SER A 320 31.98 5.53 32.76
C SER A 320 33.47 5.90 32.53
N GLU A 321 33.75 6.80 31.58
CA GLU A 321 35.09 7.32 31.29
C GLU A 321 35.58 8.33 32.35
N SER A 322 34.68 9.11 32.97
CA SER A 322 35.02 10.08 34.03
C SER A 322 35.27 9.46 35.41
N SER A 323 34.93 8.18 35.61
CA SER A 323 35.26 7.47 36.86
C SER A 323 36.77 7.17 36.91
N VAL A 324 37.51 7.98 37.66
CA VAL A 324 38.94 7.80 37.94
C VAL A 324 39.15 6.40 38.53
N CYS A 325 39.86 5.55 37.79
CA CYS A 325 40.21 4.21 38.24
C CYS A 325 40.94 4.28 39.59
N LEU A 326 40.28 3.80 40.64
CA LEU A 326 40.89 3.64 41.95
C LEU A 326 42.01 2.60 41.86
N ASN A 327 43.14 2.98 42.44
CA ASN A 327 44.43 2.31 42.50
C ASN A 327 44.38 0.77 42.36
N PRO A 328 44.89 0.19 41.25
CA PRO A 328 44.84 -1.27 40.97
C PRO A 328 45.74 -2.12 41.89
N SER A 329 46.44 -1.51 42.86
CA SER A 329 47.33 -2.19 43.80
C SER A 329 46.68 -2.55 45.16
N SER A 330 45.39 -2.27 45.36
CA SER A 330 44.66 -2.67 46.58
C SER A 330 44.29 -4.16 46.55
N PRO A 331 44.62 -4.97 47.58
CA PRO A 331 44.23 -6.39 47.65
C PRO A 331 42.72 -6.62 47.87
N GLN A 332 41.91 -5.56 47.95
CA GLN A 332 40.49 -5.65 48.27
C GLN A 332 39.69 -4.74 47.33
N LYS A 333 38.96 -5.36 46.38
CA LYS A 333 37.51 -5.16 46.17
C LYS A 333 37.02 -6.00 44.98
N LEU A 334 36.13 -6.94 45.29
CA LEU A 334 35.18 -7.51 44.33
C LEU A 334 34.44 -6.36 43.63
N SER A 335 34.37 -6.46 42.30
CA SER A 335 33.43 -5.71 41.46
C SER A 335 32.03 -5.88 42.05
N LYS A 336 31.45 -4.81 42.63
CA LYS A 336 30.05 -4.82 43.03
C LYS A 336 29.22 -4.66 41.76
N PHE A 337 28.69 -5.79 41.33
CA PHE A 337 27.55 -5.91 40.44
C PHE A 337 26.47 -4.89 40.86
N VAL A 338 26.07 -4.01 39.94
CA VAL A 338 24.78 -3.33 40.05
C VAL A 338 23.82 -4.16 39.21
N PRO A 339 22.83 -4.85 39.79
CA PRO A 339 21.89 -5.62 39.00
C PRO A 339 21.06 -4.65 38.14
N TYR A 340 21.00 -4.98 36.86
CA TYR A 340 20.05 -4.40 35.91
C TYR A 340 18.63 -4.68 36.43
N LEU A 341 17.91 -3.63 36.79
CA LEU A 341 16.48 -3.70 37.06
C LEU A 341 15.76 -3.60 35.72
N ASP A 342 15.14 -4.70 35.31
CA ASP A 342 14.20 -4.74 34.20
C ASP A 342 13.10 -3.69 34.42
N SER A 343 12.98 -2.74 33.51
CA SER A 343 11.89 -1.73 33.52
C SER A 343 10.59 -2.27 32.91
N THR A 344 10.41 -3.60 32.88
CA THR A 344 9.15 -4.25 32.50
C THR A 344 8.29 -4.52 33.73
N THR A 345 7.97 -3.46 34.46
CA THR A 345 6.76 -3.41 35.30
C THR A 345 6.32 -1.95 35.41
N ILE A 346 5.51 -1.50 34.45
CA ILE A 346 4.35 -0.60 34.55
C ILE A 346 3.56 -0.76 33.25
#